data_AF-A0A919INY3-F1
#
_entry.id   AF-A0A919INY3-F1
#
_cell.length_a   1.000
_cell.length_b   1.000
_cell.length_c   1.000
_cell.angle_alpha   90.00
_cell.angle_beta   90.00
_cell.angle_gamma   90.00
#
_symmetry.space_group_name_H-M   'P 1'
#
loop_
_entity.id
_entity.type
_entity.pdbx_description
1 polymer ?
#
loop_
_entity_poly.entity_id
_entity_poly.type
_entity_poly.pdbx_seq_one_letter_code
_entity_poly.pdbx_strand_id
1 'polypeptide(L)'
;MIQATGVLRRWWTGAFAGTTVVVTAGLLFTTASSASAAPCPEEGIAQTVLTNFTGFDTAAQHNTPDGRISLDDLAAAADPRNHFPAELGAAANYLINHQDLFHQMETAAQGGRGDGILSRDDLRAYLGGDGCG
;
A
#
# COMPACT_ATOMS: atom_id res chain seq x y z
N MET A 1 19.64 -5.14 -56.80
CA MET A 1 19.40 -6.43 -56.12
C MET A 1 18.36 -6.14 -55.05
N ILE A 2 17.05 -6.22 -55.34
CA ILE A 2 16.17 -7.42 -55.25
C ILE A 2 16.52 -8.23 -53.99
N GLN A 3 15.71 -8.24 -52.92
CA GLN A 3 14.43 -8.97 -52.73
C GLN A 3 13.63 -8.28 -51.60
N ALA A 4 12.35 -7.90 -51.73
CA ALA A 4 11.13 -8.71 -51.87
C ALA A 4 10.59 -9.29 -50.55
N THR A 5 9.32 -8.95 -50.30
CA THR A 5 8.23 -9.77 -49.74
C THR A 5 8.28 -10.20 -48.26
N GLY A 6 7.24 -9.78 -47.52
CA GLY A 6 6.95 -10.35 -46.20
C GLY A 6 5.80 -9.69 -45.44
N VAL A 7 4.69 -9.33 -46.10
CA VAL A 7 3.45 -8.98 -45.40
C VAL A 7 2.88 -10.27 -44.81
N LEU A 8 3.11 -10.52 -43.52
CA LEU A 8 2.35 -11.50 -42.75
C LEU A 8 1.48 -10.76 -41.74
N ARG A 9 0.30 -10.37 -42.24
CA ARG A 9 -0.87 -10.06 -41.42
C ARG A 9 -1.23 -11.32 -40.65
N ARG A 10 -0.97 -11.35 -39.35
CA ARG A 10 -1.57 -12.35 -38.47
C ARG A 10 -2.50 -11.60 -37.53
N TRP A 11 -3.78 -11.70 -37.83
CA TRP A 11 -4.85 -11.22 -36.97
C TRP A 11 -4.82 -12.06 -35.69
N TRP A 12 -4.30 -11.47 -34.61
CA TRP A 12 -4.61 -11.92 -33.27
C TRP A 12 -5.45 -10.82 -32.63
N THR A 13 -6.73 -11.12 -32.48
CA THR A 13 -7.70 -10.30 -31.76
C THR A 13 -7.42 -10.47 -30.27
N GLY A 14 -6.42 -9.77 -29.76
CA GLY A 14 -6.21 -9.56 -28.34
C GLY A 14 -6.74 -8.19 -27.98
N ALA A 15 -7.83 -8.14 -27.22
CA ALA A 15 -8.43 -6.91 -26.73
C ALA A 15 -7.40 -6.08 -25.95
N PHE A 16 -7.40 -4.77 -26.22
CA PHE A 16 -6.50 -3.80 -25.64
C PHE A 16 -6.87 -3.50 -24.18
N ALA A 17 -5.85 -3.47 -23.32
CA ALA A 17 -5.84 -2.62 -22.14
C ALA A 17 -4.40 -2.18 -21.86
N GLY A 18 -4.01 -1.03 -22.41
CA GLY A 18 -3.04 -0.12 -21.77
C GLY A 18 -1.54 -0.31 -22.05
N THR A 19 -1.13 0.07 -23.26
CA THR A 19 0.05 0.88 -23.63
C THR A 19 1.45 0.60 -23.02
N THR A 20 2.31 0.09 -23.91
CA THR A 20 3.78 0.04 -23.89
C THR A 20 4.44 1.39 -23.57
N VAL A 21 5.37 1.42 -22.61
CA VAL A 21 6.28 2.57 -22.43
C VAL A 21 7.34 2.52 -23.53
N VAL A 22 7.28 3.48 -24.46
CA VAL A 22 8.34 3.72 -25.45
C VAL A 22 9.44 4.54 -24.76
N VAL A 23 10.57 3.91 -24.47
CA VAL A 23 11.77 4.60 -23.98
C VAL A 23 12.62 5.01 -25.18
N THR A 24 12.33 6.18 -25.76
CA THR A 24 13.31 6.87 -26.62
C THR A 24 14.34 7.54 -25.72
N ALA A 25 15.62 7.35 -26.03
CA ALA A 25 16.77 7.84 -25.28
C ALA A 25 16.65 9.33 -24.92
N GLY A 26 16.45 9.63 -23.63
CA GLY A 26 16.42 11.00 -23.11
C GLY A 26 15.38 11.18 -22.00
N LEU A 27 15.85 11.03 -20.76
CA LEU A 27 15.29 11.54 -19.50
C LEU A 27 13.76 11.79 -19.43
N LEU A 28 13.04 10.90 -18.73
CA LEU A 28 12.01 11.24 -17.74
C LEU A 28 11.55 9.93 -17.09
N PHE A 29 11.95 9.73 -15.83
CA PHE A 29 11.34 8.71 -14.98
C PHE A 29 9.91 9.14 -14.70
N THR A 30 8.96 8.42 -15.28
CA THR A 30 7.61 8.36 -14.75
C THR A 30 7.33 6.89 -14.47
N THR A 31 7.65 6.44 -13.27
CA THR A 31 7.08 5.18 -12.77
C THR A 31 5.59 5.39 -12.68
N ALA A 32 4.85 4.82 -13.63
CA ALA A 32 3.41 4.73 -13.56
C ALA A 32 3.05 3.99 -12.25
N SER A 33 2.52 4.73 -11.27
CA SER A 33 1.75 4.16 -10.19
C SER A 33 0.46 3.62 -10.79
N SER A 34 0.52 2.39 -11.31
CA SER A 34 -0.66 1.65 -11.76
C SER A 34 -1.31 0.98 -10.56
N ALA A 35 -1.93 1.76 -9.68
CA ALA A 35 -2.85 1.25 -8.66
C ALA A 35 -4.26 1.73 -9.01
N SER A 36 -4.82 1.18 -10.08
CA SER A 36 -6.19 1.46 -10.52
C SER A 36 -6.88 0.14 -10.87
N ALA A 37 -7.12 -0.67 -9.83
CA ALA A 37 -8.08 -1.77 -9.75
C ALA A 37 -8.29 -2.04 -8.24
N ALA A 38 -9.29 -1.39 -7.65
CA ALA A 38 -9.45 -1.05 -6.22
C ALA A 38 -9.56 -2.26 -5.25
N PRO A 39 -9.33 -2.08 -3.93
CA PRO A 39 -9.94 -1.01 -3.13
C PRO A 39 -9.06 0.24 -3.02
N CYS A 40 -9.57 1.32 -2.44
CA CYS A 40 -8.85 2.57 -2.22
C CYS A 40 -7.42 2.29 -1.72
N PRO A 41 -6.36 3.00 -2.20
CA PRO A 41 -4.98 2.67 -1.87
C PRO A 41 -4.75 2.56 -0.34
N GLU A 42 -5.51 3.34 0.41
CA GLU A 42 -5.66 3.33 1.86
C GLU A 42 -6.19 2.02 2.47
N GLU A 43 -7.17 1.34 1.87
CA GLU A 43 -7.57 -0.02 2.29
C GLU A 43 -6.44 -1.03 2.05
N GLY A 44 -5.66 -0.89 0.98
CA GLY A 44 -4.50 -1.73 0.73
C GLY A 44 -3.44 -1.60 1.84
N ILE A 45 -3.27 -0.38 2.37
CA ILE A 45 -2.41 -0.12 3.52
C ILE A 45 -3.03 -0.73 4.79
N ALA A 46 -4.31 -0.49 5.07
CA ALA A 46 -5.01 -1.06 6.22
C ALA A 46 -4.97 -2.60 6.23
N GLN A 47 -5.15 -3.23 5.07
CA GLN A 47 -5.07 -4.67 4.90
C GLN A 47 -3.65 -5.21 5.11
N THR A 48 -2.64 -4.51 4.61
CA THR A 48 -1.22 -4.85 4.83
C THR A 48 -0.89 -4.80 6.32
N VAL A 49 -1.35 -3.76 7.02
CA VAL A 49 -1.15 -3.58 8.45
C VAL A 49 -1.91 -4.64 9.24
N LEU A 50 -3.16 -4.94 8.88
CA LEU A 50 -3.95 -5.99 9.54
C LEU A 50 -3.33 -7.38 9.36
N THR A 51 -2.86 -7.69 8.16
CA THR A 51 -2.23 -8.99 7.83
C THR A 51 -0.93 -9.18 8.60
N ASN A 52 -0.17 -8.08 8.81
CA ASN A 52 1.11 -8.08 9.49
C ASN A 52 1.03 -7.45 10.89
N PHE A 53 -0.16 -7.45 11.51
CA PHE A 53 -0.43 -6.67 12.71
C PHE A 53 0.58 -6.94 13.82
N THR A 54 0.84 -8.21 14.13
CA THR A 54 1.81 -8.62 15.15
C THR A 54 3.22 -8.10 14.87
N GLY A 55 3.61 -7.96 13.60
CA GLY A 55 4.91 -7.43 13.20
C GLY A 55 5.01 -5.93 13.49
N PHE A 56 3.95 -5.16 13.21
CA PHE A 56 3.89 -3.74 13.58
C PHE A 56 3.78 -3.55 15.09
N ASP A 57 2.88 -4.27 15.76
CA ASP A 57 2.62 -4.26 17.22
C ASP A 57 3.86 -4.55 18.09
N THR A 58 4.89 -5.18 17.52
CA THR A 58 6.12 -5.51 18.25
C THR A 58 7.33 -4.68 17.81
N ALA A 59 7.15 -3.76 16.87
CA ALA A 59 8.23 -3.03 16.21
C ALA A 59 8.98 -2.09 17.17
N ALA A 60 8.28 -1.34 18.02
CA ALA A 60 8.94 -0.46 19.01
C ALA A 60 9.15 -1.14 20.37
N GLN A 61 8.30 -2.11 20.74
CA GLN A 61 8.25 -2.66 22.10
C GLN A 61 8.96 -4.01 22.32
N HIS A 62 10.13 -4.24 21.72
CA HIS A 62 11.00 -5.37 22.10
C HIS A 62 10.29 -6.75 22.16
N ASN A 63 9.38 -7.06 21.22
CA ASN A 63 8.68 -8.36 21.10
C ASN A 63 7.55 -8.68 22.09
N THR A 64 6.92 -7.70 22.75
CA THR A 64 5.68 -7.97 23.52
C THR A 64 4.47 -7.44 22.76
N PRO A 65 3.66 -8.30 22.11
CA PRO A 65 2.44 -7.85 21.47
C PRO A 65 1.42 -7.43 22.52
N ASP A 66 1.11 -6.14 22.58
CA ASP A 66 0.07 -5.58 23.46
C ASP A 66 -1.26 -5.38 22.72
N GLY A 67 -1.30 -5.72 21.43
CA GLY A 67 -2.49 -5.68 20.60
C GLY A 67 -2.79 -4.28 20.06
N ARG A 68 -1.80 -3.38 20.07
CA ARG A 68 -1.95 -1.95 19.82
C ARG A 68 -0.77 -1.44 18.99
N ILE A 69 -1.06 -0.92 17.79
CA ILE A 69 -0.03 -0.28 16.97
C ILE A 69 -0.01 1.21 17.28
N SER A 70 1.08 1.69 17.89
CA SER A 70 1.31 3.11 18.16
C SER A 70 2.07 3.80 17.01
N LEU A 71 2.17 5.12 17.05
CA LEU A 71 3.04 5.87 16.13
C LEU A 71 4.52 5.51 16.29
N ASP A 72 4.96 5.17 17.51
CA ASP A 72 6.33 4.68 17.75
C ASP A 72 6.56 3.33 17.07
N ASP A 73 5.58 2.43 17.08
CA ASP A 73 5.64 1.14 16.36
C ASP A 73 5.73 1.34 14.85
N LEU A 74 4.96 2.28 14.30
CA LEU A 74 5.09 2.65 12.89
C LEU A 74 6.46 3.26 12.60
N ALA A 75 6.97 4.15 13.45
CA ALA A 75 8.29 4.75 13.27
C ALA A 75 9.40 3.69 13.30
N ALA A 76 9.29 2.70 14.20
CA ALA A 76 10.20 1.58 14.29
C ALA A 76 10.11 0.66 13.06
N ALA A 77 8.91 0.40 12.53
CA ALA A 77 8.73 -0.37 11.30
C ALA A 77 9.24 0.37 10.05
N ALA A 78 9.18 1.71 10.05
CA ALA A 78 9.70 2.55 8.98
C ALA A 78 11.23 2.74 9.04
N ASP A 79 11.88 2.50 10.19
CA ASP A 79 13.34 2.61 10.32
C ASP A 79 14.04 1.45 9.56
N PRO A 80 14.84 1.73 8.51
CA PRO A 80 15.54 0.70 7.76
C PRO A 80 16.57 -0.08 8.61
N ARG A 81 16.97 0.44 9.78
CA ARG A 81 17.88 -0.22 10.73
C ARG A 81 17.24 -1.41 11.43
N ASN A 82 15.91 -1.46 11.49
CA ASN A 82 15.17 -2.52 12.15
C ASN A 82 14.91 -3.74 11.24
N HIS A 83 15.47 -3.74 10.02
CA HIS A 83 15.41 -4.85 9.06
C HIS A 83 13.98 -5.33 8.73
N PHE A 84 12.98 -4.46 8.87
CA PHE A 84 11.63 -4.74 8.42
C PHE A 84 11.60 -4.95 6.89
N PRO A 85 10.68 -5.79 6.39
CA PRO A 85 10.46 -5.92 4.95
C PRO A 85 10.16 -4.55 4.34
N ALA A 86 10.77 -4.25 3.19
CA ALA A 86 10.65 -2.94 2.54
C ALA A 86 9.19 -2.52 2.29
N GLU A 87 8.31 -3.49 2.01
CA GLU A 87 6.88 -3.29 1.81
C GLU A 87 6.16 -2.84 3.10
N LEU A 88 6.54 -3.39 4.25
CA LEU A 88 5.98 -3.00 5.55
C LEU A 88 6.51 -1.63 6.00
N GLY A 89 7.80 -1.37 5.78
CA GLY A 89 8.38 -0.05 6.02
C GLY A 89 7.75 1.04 5.16
N ALA A 90 7.40 0.73 3.91
CA ALA A 90 6.67 1.64 3.04
C ALA A 90 5.24 1.91 3.54
N ALA A 91 4.52 0.89 4.02
CA ALA A 91 3.20 1.06 4.60
C ALA A 91 3.22 1.88 5.90
N ALA A 92 4.18 1.62 6.80
CA ALA A 92 4.37 2.45 7.99
C ALA A 92 4.72 3.89 7.65
N ASN A 93 5.66 4.10 6.72
CA ASN A 93 6.02 5.43 6.27
C ASN A 93 4.82 6.16 5.63
N TYR A 94 3.98 5.44 4.89
CA TYR A 94 2.74 6.01 4.35
C TYR A 94 1.81 6.48 5.47
N LEU A 95 1.55 5.65 6.49
CA LEU A 95 0.70 6.05 7.62
C LEU A 95 1.25 7.24 8.41
N ILE A 96 2.57 7.30 8.62
CA ILE A 96 3.23 8.42 9.30
C ILE A 96 3.06 9.72 8.50
N ASN A 97 3.17 9.65 7.18
CA ASN A 97 3.03 10.82 6.29
C ASN A 97 1.56 11.18 5.97
N HIS A 98 0.61 10.29 6.29
CA HIS A 98 -0.82 10.45 6.07
C HIS A 98 -1.58 10.33 7.40
N GLN A 99 -1.36 11.27 8.33
CA GLN A 99 -1.97 11.24 9.66
C GLN A 99 -3.51 11.30 9.62
N ASP A 100 -4.10 11.95 8.61
CA ASP A 100 -5.56 11.94 8.42
C ASP A 100 -6.10 10.54 8.17
N LEU A 101 -5.35 9.71 7.45
CA LEU A 101 -5.71 8.33 7.18
C LEU A 101 -5.52 7.47 8.44
N PHE A 102 -4.42 7.67 9.17
CA PHE A 102 -4.22 7.02 10.47
C PHE A 102 -5.38 7.34 11.43
N HIS A 103 -5.80 8.61 11.49
CA HIS A 103 -6.93 9.05 12.32
C HIS A 103 -8.26 8.43 11.87
N GLN A 104 -8.49 8.32 10.55
CA GLN A 104 -9.69 7.65 10.03
C GLN A 104 -9.71 6.17 10.39
N MET A 105 -8.56 5.48 10.33
CA MET A 105 -8.47 4.08 10.73
C MET A 105 -8.71 3.92 12.24
N GLU A 106 -7.97 4.64 13.10
CA GLU A 106 -8.08 4.48 14.57
C GLU A 106 -9.49 4.81 15.10
N THR A 107 -10.23 5.66 14.39
CA THR A 107 -11.58 6.06 14.81
C THR A 107 -12.68 5.16 14.28
N ALA A 108 -12.38 4.24 13.36
CA ALA A 108 -13.36 3.47 12.61
C ALA A 108 -14.23 2.57 13.51
N ALA A 109 -13.67 1.97 14.56
CA ALA A 109 -14.46 1.17 15.51
C ALA A 109 -15.04 2.00 16.67
N GLN A 110 -14.51 3.21 16.92
CA GLN A 110 -14.81 4.02 18.10
C GLN A 110 -15.72 5.23 17.83
N GLY A 111 -16.15 5.44 16.59
CA GLY A 111 -17.09 6.52 16.24
C GLY A 111 -16.49 7.92 16.33
N GLY A 112 -15.20 8.08 15.97
CA GLY A 112 -14.59 9.40 15.78
C GLY A 112 -13.68 9.90 16.91
N ARG A 113 -13.43 9.12 17.97
CA ARG A 113 -12.45 9.48 19.02
C ARG A 113 -11.20 8.64 18.89
N GLY A 114 -10.13 9.26 18.41
CA GLY A 114 -8.84 8.61 18.28
C GLY A 114 -8.07 8.63 19.59
N ASP A 115 -7.49 7.50 19.97
CA ASP A 115 -6.62 7.34 21.13
C ASP A 115 -5.12 7.33 20.76
N GLY A 116 -4.78 7.59 19.49
CA GLY A 116 -3.42 7.53 18.96
C GLY A 116 -2.94 6.10 18.73
N ILE A 117 -3.85 5.13 18.76
CA ILE A 117 -3.56 3.70 18.78
C ILE A 117 -4.44 3.00 17.76
N LEU A 118 -3.81 2.15 16.97
CA LEU A 118 -4.47 1.41 15.91
C LEU A 118 -4.65 -0.05 16.34
N SER A 119 -5.90 -0.44 16.60
CA SER A 119 -6.25 -1.81 17.04
C SER A 119 -6.72 -2.67 15.86
N ARG A 120 -6.79 -3.99 16.06
CA ARG A 120 -7.35 -4.90 15.04
C ARG A 120 -8.81 -4.61 14.72
N ASP A 121 -9.60 -4.24 15.73
CA ASP A 121 -11.00 -3.89 15.54
C ASP A 121 -11.15 -2.61 14.72
N ASP A 122 -10.26 -1.62 14.90
CA ASP A 122 -10.23 -0.38 14.10
C ASP A 122 -9.97 -0.69 12.62
N LEU A 123 -8.96 -1.52 12.32
CA LEU A 123 -8.67 -1.96 10.96
C LEU A 123 -9.82 -2.75 10.34
N ARG A 124 -10.44 -3.65 11.10
CA ARG A 124 -11.57 -4.45 10.61
C ARG A 124 -12.83 -3.62 10.43
N ALA A 125 -13.05 -2.62 11.26
CA ALA A 125 -14.14 -1.66 11.11
C ALA A 125 -13.91 -0.78 9.88
N TYR A 126 -12.68 -0.30 9.67
CA TYR A 126 -12.30 0.48 8.49
C TYR A 126 -12.52 -0.32 7.19
N LEU A 127 -12.03 -1.57 7.15
CA LEU A 127 -12.19 -2.47 5.99
C LEU A 127 -13.61 -3.04 5.80
N GLY A 128 -14.43 -3.02 6.86
CA GLY A 128 -15.81 -3.51 6.85
C GLY A 128 -16.86 -2.41 6.66
N GLY A 129 -16.46 -1.15 6.81
CA GLY A 129 -17.34 0.02 6.87
C GLY A 129 -17.60 0.70 5.54
N ASP A 130 -17.21 0.10 4.41
CA ASP A 130 -17.11 0.77 3.10
C ASP A 130 -15.95 1.78 3.13
N GLY A 131 -14.70 1.29 3.12
CA GLY A 131 -13.46 2.10 3.12
C GLY A 131 -13.29 3.02 1.90
N CYS A 132 -14.36 3.28 1.15
CA CYS A 132 -14.49 4.12 -0.04
C CYS A 132 -15.91 4.77 -0.10
N GLY A 133 -16.43 5.29 1.01
CA GLY A 133 -17.77 5.93 1.10
C GLY A 133 -17.76 7.45 1.07
#